data_AF-X0V844-F1
#
_entry.id   AF-X0V844-F1
#
_cell.length_a   1.000
_cell.length_b   1.000
_cell.length_c   1.000
_cell.angle_alpha   90.00
_cell.angle_beta   90.00
_cell.angle_gamma   90.00
#
_symmetry.space_group_name_H-M   'P 1'
#
loop_
_entity.id
_entity.type
_entity.pdbx_description
1 polymer ?
#
loop_
_entity_poly.entity_id
_entity_poly.type
_entity_poly.pdbx_seq_one_letter_code
_entity_poly.pdbx_strand_id
1 'polypeptide(L)' 'MSSLKSADAVVFAVGHTEYAGLDPEQVVKATGKTPAIIDTQNLLTDEEIKGYLKLGCEVRGVGKGHIPALKESLA' A
#
# COMPACT_ATOMS: atom_id res chain seq x y z
N MET A 1 12.66 10.56 -3.28
CA MET A 1 12.22 9.51 -2.33
C MET A 1 13.42 8.85 -1.65
N SER A 2 14.14 9.56 -0.77
CA SER A 2 15.23 8.94 0.02
C SER A 2 14.71 8.16 1.23
N SER A 3 13.52 8.52 1.74
CA SER A 3 12.89 7.95 2.94
C SER A 3 12.37 6.52 2.79
N LEU A 4 12.11 6.07 1.56
CA LEU A 4 11.55 4.74 1.29
C LEU A 4 12.60 3.65 1.15
N LYS A 5 13.85 4.02 0.86
CA LYS A 5 14.90 3.05 0.53
C LYS A 5 15.07 2.05 1.67
N SER A 6 14.91 0.77 1.34
CA SER A 6 15.02 -0.35 2.27
C SER A 6 14.03 -0.31 3.43
N ALA A 7 12.89 0.38 3.31
CA ALA A 7 11.84 0.42 4.34
C ALA A 7 11.02 -0.88 4.38
N ASP A 8 10.92 -1.53 5.55
CA ASP A 8 10.11 -2.75 5.76
C ASP A 8 8.61 -2.48 5.70
N ALA A 9 8.21 -1.25 5.96
CA ALA A 9 6.82 -0.82 5.87
C ALA A 9 6.72 0.61 5.32
N VAL A 10 5.63 0.87 4.61
CA VAL A 10 5.22 2.20 4.16
C VAL A 10 3.88 2.52 4.81
N VAL A 11 3.84 3.61 5.57
CA VAL A 11 2.66 4.04 6.32
C VAL A 11 2.14 5.35 5.74
N PHE A 12 0.92 5.32 5.21
CA PHE A 12 0.16 6.53 4.84
C PHE A 12 -0.44 7.14 6.11
N ALA A 13 0.40 7.79 6.90
CA ALA A 13 0.06 8.27 8.24
C ALA A 13 -0.88 9.49 8.25
N VAL A 14 -0.93 10.23 7.14
CA VAL A 14 -1.68 11.48 6.97
C VAL A 14 -2.23 11.56 5.54
N GLY A 15 -3.40 12.16 5.36
CA GLY A 15 -4.10 12.26 4.06
C GLY A 15 -3.60 13.41 3.17
N HIS A 16 -2.29 13.48 2.89
CA HIS A 16 -1.76 14.47 1.94
C HIS A 16 -2.10 14.08 0.50
N THR A 17 -2.49 15.07 -0.30
CA THR A 17 -2.87 14.90 -1.72
C THR A 17 -1.75 14.34 -2.58
N GLU A 18 -0.49 14.59 -2.19
CA GLU A 18 0.71 14.13 -2.85
C GLU A 18 0.92 12.61 -2.74
N TYR A 19 0.20 11.97 -1.82
CA TYR A 19 0.21 10.52 -1.64
C TYR A 19 -0.96 9.84 -2.36
N ALA A 20 -2.03 10.60 -2.67
CA ALA A 20 -3.19 10.08 -3.37
C ALA A 20 -2.82 9.72 -4.81
N GLY A 21 -3.19 8.52 -5.27
CA GLY A 21 -2.89 8.08 -6.63
C GLY A 21 -1.42 7.73 -6.86
N LEU A 22 -0.59 7.58 -5.81
CA LEU A 22 0.75 7.03 -5.97
C LEU A 22 0.67 5.60 -6.51
N ASP A 23 1.32 5.39 -7.64
CA ASP A 23 1.40 4.08 -8.29
C ASP A 23 2.09 3.05 -7.36
N PRO A 24 1.39 1.95 -7.00
CA PRO A 24 1.96 0.88 -6.19
C PRO A 24 3.31 0.37 -6.68
N GLU A 25 3.51 0.25 -8.00
CA GLU A 25 4.77 -0.23 -8.57
C GLU A 25 5.93 0.73 -8.26
N GLN A 26 5.67 2.04 -8.38
CA GLN A 26 6.66 3.07 -8.09
C GLN A 26 7.04 3.09 -6.61
N VAL A 27 6.07 2.95 -5.72
CA VAL A 27 6.30 2.91 -4.27
C VAL A 27 7.14 1.67 -3.91
N VAL A 28 6.75 0.49 -4.36
CA VAL A 28 7.50 -0.76 -4.09
C VAL A 28 8.92 -0.67 -4.65
N LYS A 29 9.08 -0.20 -5.89
CA LYS A 29 10.40 0.00 -6.52
C LYS A 29 11.27 0.99 -5.75
N ALA A 30 10.68 2.06 -5.22
CA ALA A 30 11.41 3.04 -4.41
C ALA A 30 11.93 2.46 -3.09
N THR A 31 11.26 1.44 -2.53
CA THR A 31 11.79 0.72 -1.36
C THR A 31 12.92 -0.25 -1.70
N GLY A 32 12.94 -0.77 -2.93
CA GLY A 32 13.88 -1.81 -3.35
C GLY A 32 13.61 -3.19 -2.73
N LYS A 33 12.43 -3.39 -2.13
CA LYS A 33 11.95 -4.67 -1.60
C LYS A 33 10.41 -4.71 -1.62
N THR A 34 9.81 -5.68 -0.94
CA THR A 34 8.35 -5.83 -0.79
C THR A 34 7.93 -5.37 0.61
N PRO A 35 7.54 -4.09 0.80
CA PRO A 35 7.17 -3.56 2.11
C PRO A 35 5.76 -4.00 2.54
N ALA A 36 5.49 -3.95 3.84
CA ALA A 36 4.11 -3.91 4.33
C ALA A 36 3.51 -2.52 4.07
N ILE A 37 2.26 -2.47 3.61
CA ILE A 37 1.55 -1.22 3.30
C ILE A 37 0.48 -0.98 4.35
N ILE A 38 0.51 0.19 4.99
CA ILE A 38 -0.40 0.54 6.09
C ILE A 38 -1.13 1.84 5.75
N ASP A 39 -2.46 1.76 5.62
CA ASP A 39 -3.34 2.91 5.39
C ASP A 39 -4.11 3.27 6.68
N THR A 40 -3.72 4.35 7.33
CA THR A 40 -4.39 4.83 8.54
C THR A 40 -5.41 5.94 8.28
N GLN A 41 -5.58 6.36 7.02
CA GLN A 41 -6.37 7.55 6.64
C GLN A 41 -7.41 7.27 5.54
N ASN A 42 -7.65 6.00 5.21
CA ASN A 42 -8.53 5.58 4.12
C ASN A 42 -8.15 6.23 2.78
N LEU A 43 -6.84 6.37 2.56
CA LEU A 43 -6.29 7.00 1.36
C LEU A 43 -6.31 6.05 0.16
N LEU A 44 -6.06 4.76 0.40
CA LEU A 44 -5.90 3.79 -0.69
C LEU A 44 -7.26 3.29 -1.19
N THR A 45 -7.46 3.29 -2.50
CA THR A 45 -8.61 2.66 -3.15
C THR A 45 -8.47 1.14 -3.19
N ASP A 46 -9.55 0.44 -3.48
CA ASP A 46 -9.51 -1.02 -3.64
C ASP A 46 -8.62 -1.44 -4.82
N GLU A 47 -8.56 -0.64 -5.88
CA GLU A 47 -7.66 -0.85 -7.03
C GLU A 47 -6.18 -0.75 -6.61
N GLU A 48 -5.83 0.29 -5.84
CA GLU A 48 -4.47 0.49 -5.34
C GLU A 48 -4.08 -0.62 -4.35
N ILE A 49 -4.99 -1.00 -3.44
CA ILE A 49 -4.80 -2.12 -2.51
C ILE A 49 -4.52 -3.42 -3.30
N LYS A 50 -5.32 -3.72 -4.33
CA LYS A 50 -5.10 -4.89 -5.20
C LYS A 50 -3.75 -4.81 -5.91
N GLY A 51 -3.32 -3.62 -6.34
CA GLY A 51 -1.99 -3.39 -6.91
C GLY A 51 -0.88 -3.83 -5.97
N TYR A 52 -0.89 -3.33 -4.73
CA TYR A 52 0.07 -3.73 -3.71
C TYR A 52 0.03 -5.24 -3.40
N LEU A 53 -1.17 -5.84 -3.29
CA LEU A 53 -1.33 -7.28 -3.05
C LEU A 53 -0.73 -8.12 -4.18
N LYS A 54 -0.95 -7.73 -5.45
CA LYS A 54 -0.36 -8.41 -6.62
C LYS A 54 1.18 -8.32 -6.65
N LEU A 55 1.74 -7.24 -6.11
CA LEU A 55 3.18 -7.05 -5.95
C LEU A 55 3.76 -7.83 -4.74
N GLY A 56 2.93 -8.63 -4.06
CA GLY A 56 3.31 -9.45 -2.91
C GLY A 56 3.36 -8.71 -1.58
N CYS A 57 2.92 -7.44 -1.55
CA CYS A 57 2.88 -6.67 -0.31
C CYS A 57 1.74 -7.16 0.58
N GLU A 58 1.96 -7.15 1.89
CA GLU A 58 0.88 -7.31 2.86
C GLU A 58 0.26 -5.93 3.12
N VAL A 59 -1.07 -5.82 2.98
CA VAL A 59 -1.78 -4.56 3.17
C VAL A 59 -2.64 -4.60 4.43
N ARG A 60 -2.61 -3.53 5.23
CA ARG A 60 -3.41 -3.34 6.44
C ARG A 60 -3.93 -1.91 6.50
N GLY A 61 -5.03 -1.69 7.20
CA GLY A 61 -5.52 -0.34 7.44
C GLY A 61 -6.67 -0.27 8.44
N VAL A 62 -6.90 0.93 8.97
CA VAL A 62 -8.01 1.19 9.90
C VAL A 62 -9.32 1.21 9.11
N GLY A 63 -10.32 0.45 9.58
CA GLY A 63 -11.62 0.35 8.89
C GLY A 63 -11.59 -0.46 7.58
N LYS A 64 -10.46 -1.07 7.23
CA LYS A 64 -10.26 -1.83 5.99
C LYS A 64 -10.42 -3.35 6.18
N GLY A 65 -11.44 -3.77 6.92
CA GLY A 65 -11.69 -5.19 7.23
C GLY A 65 -11.95 -6.07 6.00
N HIS A 66 -12.23 -5.47 4.85
CA HIS A 66 -12.49 -6.14 3.58
C HIS A 66 -11.23 -6.53 2.79
N ILE A 67 -10.02 -6.12 3.20
CA ILE A 67 -8.77 -6.47 2.50
C ILE A 67 -8.61 -7.99 2.29
N PRO A 68 -8.92 -8.88 3.24
CA PRO A 68 -8.85 -10.33 3.00
C PRO A 68 -9.73 -10.79 1.84
N ALA A 69 -10.95 -10.26 1.72
CA ALA A 69 -11.85 -10.57 0.60
C ALA A 69 -11.28 -10.05 -0.74
N LEU A 70 -10.64 -8.88 -0.74
CA LEU A 70 -9.92 -8.39 -1.93
C LEU A 70 -8.77 -9.33 -2.30
N LYS A 71 -8.01 -9.83 -1.32
CA LYS A 71 -6.90 -10.77 -1.55
C LYS A 71 -7.39 -12.12 -2.10
N GLU A 72 -8.50 -12.64 -1.58
CA GLU A 72 -9.16 -13.84 -2.10
C GLU A 72 -9.64 -13.64 -3.54
N SER A 73 -10.14 -12.45 -3.90
CA SER A 73 -10.57 -12.15 -5.28
C SER A 73 -9.45 -12.11 -6.33
N LEU A 74 -8.18 -12.19 -5.90
CA LEU A 74 -6.99 -12.19 -6.76
C LEU A 74 -6.40 -13.58 -6.98
N ALA A 75 -6.89 -14.59 -6.26
CA ALA A 75 -6.50 -16.00 -6.41
C ALA A 75 -7.26 -16.66 -7.57
#